data_AF-A0A7C3Y5G1-F1
#
_entry.id   AF-A0A7C3Y5G1-F1
#
_cell.length_a   1.000
_cell.length_b   1.000
_cell.length_c   1.000
_cell.angle_alpha   90.00
_cell.angle_beta   90.00
_cell.angle_gamma   90.00
#
_symmetry.space_group_name_H-M   'P 1'
#
loop_
_entity.id
_entity.type
_entity.pdbx_description
1 polymer ?
#
loop_
_entity_poly.entity_id
_entity_poly.type
_entity_poly.pdbx_seq_one_letter_code
_entity_poly.pdbx_strand_id
1 'polypeptide(L)'
;MVTPDTPRPSSDRVPPTEEKIGTVRVAPEVLATIAALTAQEVAGVVRLKGGIAGEVGKIIKRGQSMHGVKVTVVDNEVWVELHIIGRPDVSMYKVGRDVQDAVARALETMVGMPVHTIDVYIEDVE
;
A
#
# COMPACT_ATOMS: atom_id res chain seq x y z
N MET A 1 0.95 -60.27 51.07
CA MET A 1 1.58 -59.82 49.81
C MET A 1 0.47 -59.41 48.84
N VAL A 2 0.00 -58.16 48.93
CA VAL A 2 -0.81 -57.47 47.89
C VAL A 2 -0.53 -55.97 48.10
N THR A 3 0.03 -55.30 47.09
CA THR A 3 0.33 -53.86 47.05
C THR A 3 -0.95 -53.02 46.90
N PRO A 4 -1.01 -51.79 47.42
CA PRO A 4 -2.09 -50.86 47.10
C PRO A 4 -1.88 -50.31 45.68
N ASP A 5 -2.95 -50.36 44.87
CA ASP A 5 -2.99 -49.80 43.52
C ASP A 5 -3.16 -48.27 43.61
N THR A 6 -2.17 -47.53 43.13
CA THR A 6 -2.16 -46.06 43.15
C THR A 6 -2.99 -45.53 41.97
N PRO A 7 -3.91 -44.56 42.17
CA PRO A 7 -4.65 -43.96 41.06
C PRO A 7 -3.72 -43.21 40.10
N ARG A 8 -3.82 -43.51 38.80
CA ARG A 8 -3.11 -42.75 37.75
C ARG A 8 -3.71 -41.33 37.64
N PRO A 9 -2.90 -40.26 37.61
CA PRO A 9 -3.41 -38.93 37.33
C PRO A 9 -3.92 -38.85 35.89
N SER A 10 -5.16 -38.39 35.76
CA SER A 10 -5.89 -38.16 34.53
C SER A 10 -5.30 -37.01 33.71
N SER A 11 -4.87 -37.33 32.49
CA SER A 11 -4.89 -36.49 31.28
C SER A 11 -4.71 -34.98 31.49
N ASP A 12 -3.46 -34.51 31.45
CA ASP A 12 -3.11 -33.12 31.13
C ASP A 12 -3.65 -32.78 29.74
N ARG A 13 -4.88 -32.26 29.67
CA ARG A 13 -5.37 -31.55 28.49
C ARG A 13 -4.74 -30.17 28.53
N VAL A 14 -3.69 -29.97 27.74
CA VAL A 14 -3.20 -28.62 27.40
C VAL A 14 -4.39 -27.84 26.83
N PRO A 15 -4.83 -26.73 27.44
CA PRO A 15 -5.89 -25.91 26.86
C PRO A 15 -5.40 -25.37 25.52
N PRO A 16 -6.25 -25.31 24.49
CA PRO A 16 -5.87 -24.70 23.22
C PRO A 16 -5.53 -23.23 23.50
N THR A 17 -4.29 -22.85 23.26
CA THR A 17 -3.89 -21.44 23.23
C THR A 17 -4.73 -20.79 22.15
N GLU A 18 -5.68 -19.93 22.53
CA GLU A 18 -6.33 -19.01 21.59
C GLU A 18 -5.21 -18.19 20.94
N GLU A 19 -4.85 -18.54 19.71
CA GLU A 19 -3.99 -17.71 18.89
C GLU A 19 -4.72 -16.41 18.64
N LYS A 20 -4.35 -15.37 19.40
CA LYS A 20 -4.78 -14.00 19.13
C LYS A 20 -4.29 -13.64 17.74
N ILE A 21 -5.18 -13.67 16.76
CA ILE A 21 -4.92 -13.23 15.39
C ILE A 21 -4.36 -11.80 15.49
N GLY A 22 -3.10 -11.64 15.11
CA GLY A 22 -2.44 -10.33 15.12
C GLY A 22 -3.11 -9.37 14.15
N THR A 23 -3.12 -8.07 14.48
CA THR A 23 -3.60 -7.02 13.56
C THR A 23 -2.45 -6.55 12.68
N VAL A 24 -2.58 -6.71 11.37
CA VAL A 24 -1.66 -6.12 10.39
C VAL A 24 -2.03 -4.64 10.20
N ARG A 25 -1.06 -3.75 10.37
CA ARG A 25 -1.23 -2.31 10.14
C ARG A 25 -0.27 -1.89 9.04
N VAL A 26 -0.81 -1.26 7.99
CA VAL A 26 -0.03 -0.75 6.87
C VAL A 26 0.12 0.75 7.04
N ALA A 27 1.36 1.22 7.06
CA ALA A 27 1.64 2.65 7.12
C ALA A 27 1.32 3.30 5.76
N PRO A 28 0.74 4.51 5.72
CA PRO A 28 0.37 5.12 4.44
C PRO A 28 1.58 5.45 3.56
N GLU A 29 2.79 5.59 4.13
CA GLU A 29 4.03 5.74 3.35
C GLU A 29 4.32 4.51 2.47
N VAL A 30 3.93 3.31 2.92
CA VAL A 30 4.10 2.08 2.14
C VAL A 30 3.18 2.08 0.92
N LEU A 31 1.93 2.54 1.09
CA LEU A 31 0.97 2.70 0.00
C LEU A 31 1.48 3.71 -1.05
N ALA A 32 2.00 4.84 -0.58
CA ALA A 32 2.57 5.87 -1.46
C ALA A 32 3.77 5.33 -2.24
N THR A 33 4.62 4.52 -1.61
CA THR A 33 5.78 3.91 -2.26
C THR A 33 5.36 2.90 -3.33
N ILE A 34 4.39 2.03 -3.04
CA ILE A 34 3.86 1.06 -4.01
C ILE A 34 3.27 1.79 -5.22
N ALA A 35 2.44 2.81 -4.99
CA ALA A 35 1.85 3.60 -6.06
C ALA A 35 2.92 4.33 -6.89
N ALA A 36 3.94 4.90 -6.25
CA ALA A 36 5.03 5.59 -6.94
C ALA A 36 5.86 4.66 -7.83
N LEU A 37 6.21 3.47 -7.33
CA LEU A 37 6.98 2.49 -8.09
C LEU A 37 6.16 1.94 -9.26
N THR A 38 4.91 1.57 -8.99
CA THR A 38 4.00 1.03 -10.00
C THR A 38 3.73 2.05 -11.11
N ALA A 39 3.54 3.33 -10.77
CA ALA A 39 3.33 4.38 -11.77
C ALA A 39 4.55 4.58 -12.68
N GLN A 40 5.77 4.44 -12.14
CA GLN A 40 7.01 4.56 -12.93
C GLN A 40 7.24 3.37 -13.88
N GLU A 41 6.68 2.20 -13.58
CA GLU A 41 6.76 1.02 -14.45
C GLU A 41 5.88 1.15 -15.70
N VAL A 42 4.91 2.07 -15.70
CA VAL A 42 4.00 2.26 -16.84
C VAL A 42 4.73 2.94 -17.99
N ALA A 43 4.69 2.29 -19.15
CA ALA A 43 5.25 2.83 -20.37
C ALA A 43 4.60 4.19 -20.72
N GLY A 44 5.42 5.23 -20.77
CA GLY A 44 4.97 6.59 -21.04
C GLY A 44 5.12 7.53 -19.86
N VAL A 45 5.36 7.01 -18.66
CA VAL A 45 5.76 7.82 -17.50
C VAL A 45 7.28 7.96 -17.52
N VAL A 46 7.76 9.21 -17.51
CA VAL A 46 9.20 9.52 -17.41
C VAL A 46 9.61 9.53 -15.94
N ARG A 47 8.85 10.26 -15.12
CA ARG A 47 9.07 10.41 -13.68
C ARG A 47 7.81 10.94 -13.00
N LEU A 48 7.77 10.86 -11.68
CA LEU A 48 6.80 11.58 -10.85
C LEU A 48 7.31 12.99 -10.51
N LYS A 49 6.40 13.93 -10.34
CA LYS A 49 6.69 15.33 -9.96
C LYS A 49 7.05 15.40 -8.48
N GLY A 50 8.23 15.94 -8.14
CA GLY A 50 8.69 16.07 -6.75
C GLY A 50 9.49 14.86 -6.25
N GLY A 51 10.41 14.35 -7.07
CA GLY A 51 11.27 13.20 -6.74
C GLY A 51 12.06 13.32 -5.42
N ILE A 52 12.74 12.22 -5.08
CA ILE A 52 13.53 11.90 -3.86
C ILE A 52 14.51 12.98 -3.32
N ALA A 53 14.78 14.07 -4.04
CA ALA A 53 15.91 14.97 -3.76
C ALA A 53 15.59 16.21 -2.90
N GLY A 54 14.36 16.40 -2.41
CA GLY A 54 13.92 17.75 -1.98
C GLY A 54 13.36 17.96 -0.57
N GLU A 55 13.03 16.93 0.22
CA GLU A 55 12.07 17.10 1.33
C GLU A 55 12.54 16.74 2.74
N VAL A 56 13.82 16.96 3.03
CA VAL A 56 14.32 16.98 4.41
C VAL A 56 13.98 18.34 5.06
N GLY A 57 12.70 18.64 5.29
CA GLY A 57 12.38 19.86 6.05
C GLY A 57 10.96 20.42 6.04
N LYS A 58 9.97 19.81 5.37
CA LYS A 58 8.60 20.35 5.39
C LYS A 58 7.67 19.57 6.30
N ILE A 59 7.10 20.34 7.23
CA ILE A 59 6.28 19.95 8.37
C ILE A 59 5.09 19.10 7.92
N ILE A 60 5.03 17.92 8.54
CA ILE A 60 4.03 16.85 8.41
C ILE A 60 2.67 17.36 8.89
N LYS A 61 1.72 17.59 7.97
CA LYS A 61 0.28 17.77 8.26
C LYS A 61 -0.51 16.75 7.43
N ARG A 62 -1.36 15.98 8.13
CA ARG A 62 -2.43 15.07 7.63
C ARG A 62 -2.58 15.01 6.10
N GLY A 63 -2.06 13.95 5.49
CA GLY A 63 -2.07 13.69 4.05
C GLY A 63 -0.63 13.59 3.54
N GLN A 64 -0.08 12.39 3.57
CA GLN A 64 1.34 12.17 3.28
C GLN A 64 1.56 12.28 1.77
N SER A 65 2.30 13.31 1.34
CA SER A 65 2.84 13.43 -0.01
C SER A 65 4.27 12.91 -0.01
N MET A 66 4.53 11.89 -0.81
CA MET A 66 5.86 11.34 -1.07
C MET A 66 6.00 11.18 -2.58
N HIS A 67 7.04 11.75 -3.18
CA HIS A 67 7.38 11.52 -4.60
C HIS A 67 6.31 11.92 -5.62
N GLY A 68 5.54 12.98 -5.36
CA GLY A 68 4.41 13.34 -6.24
C GLY A 68 3.20 12.42 -6.10
N VAL A 69 3.16 11.61 -5.05
CA VAL A 69 2.06 10.73 -4.71
C VAL A 69 1.50 11.15 -3.37
N LYS A 70 0.20 11.40 -3.32
CA LYS A 70 -0.53 11.70 -2.09
C LYS A 70 -1.52 10.59 -1.83
N VAL A 71 -1.42 10.00 -0.64
CA VAL A 71 -2.32 8.91 -0.22
C VAL A 71 -3.13 9.36 0.97
N THR A 72 -4.44 9.18 0.87
CA THR A 72 -5.38 9.39 1.97
C THR A 72 -6.12 8.09 2.22
N VAL A 73 -6.24 7.72 3.50
CA VAL A 73 -6.99 6.53 3.91
C VAL A 73 -8.12 7.00 4.82
N VAL A 74 -9.35 6.65 4.47
CA VAL A 74 -10.59 6.97 5.20
C VAL A 74 -11.46 5.72 5.20
N ASP A 75 -11.99 5.32 6.36
CA ASP A 75 -12.89 4.15 6.47
C ASP A 75 -12.39 2.87 5.78
N ASN A 76 -11.07 2.64 5.80
CA ASN A 76 -10.39 1.48 5.19
C ASN A 76 -10.38 1.46 3.65
N GLU A 77 -10.79 2.55 3.01
CA GLU A 77 -10.64 2.80 1.58
C GLU A 77 -9.42 3.71 1.32
N VAL A 78 -8.87 3.62 0.11
CA VAL A 78 -7.66 4.37 -0.29
C VAL A 78 -8.00 5.33 -1.43
N TRP A 79 -7.59 6.59 -1.25
CA TRP A 79 -7.59 7.64 -2.27
C TRP A 79 -6.15 7.94 -2.63
N VAL A 80 -5.84 7.87 -3.93
CA VAL A 80 -4.49 8.10 -4.44
C VAL A 80 -4.52 9.24 -5.46
N GLU A 81 -3.63 10.21 -5.26
CA GLU A 81 -3.41 11.33 -6.16
C GLU A 81 -1.96 11.27 -6.66
N LEU A 82 -1.78 11.19 -7.98
CA LEU A 82 -0.49 10.97 -8.66
C LEU A 82 -0.19 12.14 -9.57
N HIS A 83 0.99 12.73 -9.44
CA HIS A 83 1.49 13.78 -10.33
C HIS A 83 2.64 13.24 -11.17
N ILE A 84 2.40 13.04 -12.46
CA ILE A 84 3.36 12.42 -13.39
C ILE A 84 3.81 13.41 -14.47
N ILE A 85 5.02 13.16 -14.97
CA ILE A 85 5.56 13.75 -16.20
C ILE A 85 5.59 12.64 -17.25
N GLY A 86 4.87 12.86 -18.35
CA GLY A 86 4.68 11.87 -19.41
C GLY A 86 5.64 12.08 -20.58
N ARG A 87 5.78 11.07 -21.45
CA ARG A 87 6.47 11.22 -22.73
C ARG A 87 5.56 11.84 -23.79
N PRO A 88 6.05 12.74 -24.66
CA PRO A 88 5.23 13.39 -25.69
C PRO A 88 4.79 12.44 -26.82
N ASP A 89 5.41 11.27 -26.95
CA ASP A 89 5.19 10.31 -28.03
C ASP A 89 4.03 9.33 -27.78
N VAL A 90 3.38 9.43 -26.62
CA VAL A 90 2.29 8.53 -26.21
C VAL A 90 1.00 9.28 -25.92
N SER A 91 -0.14 8.60 -26.09
CA SER A 91 -1.43 9.17 -25.72
C SER A 91 -1.53 9.35 -24.21
N MET A 92 -1.59 10.60 -23.75
CA MET A 92 -1.77 10.96 -22.34
C MET A 92 -3.00 10.30 -21.71
N TYR A 93 -4.08 10.15 -22.48
CA TYR A 93 -5.27 9.42 -22.03
C TYR A 93 -4.98 7.95 -21.76
N LYS A 94 -4.26 7.29 -22.68
CA LYS A 94 -3.86 5.89 -22.51
C LYS A 94 -2.91 5.72 -21.33
N VAL A 95 -1.91 6.58 -21.19
CA VAL A 95 -0.96 6.55 -20.06
C VAL A 95 -1.70 6.70 -18.74
N GLY A 96 -2.58 7.71 -18.62
CA GLY A 96 -3.36 7.91 -17.41
C GLY A 96 -4.18 6.68 -17.03
N ARG A 97 -4.84 6.06 -18.02
CA ARG A 97 -5.61 4.83 -17.81
C ARG A 97 -4.73 3.66 -17.37
N ASP A 98 -3.61 3.46 -18.06
CA ASP A 98 -2.68 2.37 -17.76
C ASP A 98 -2.07 2.54 -16.34
N VAL A 99 -1.78 3.78 -15.91
CA VAL A 99 -1.34 4.11 -14.55
C VAL A 99 -2.42 3.81 -13.51
N GLN A 100 -3.66 4.25 -13.74
CA GLN A 100 -4.78 3.97 -12.84
C GLN A 100 -4.97 2.46 -12.66
N ASP A 101 -5.03 1.72 -13.76
CA ASP A 101 -5.27 0.29 -13.73
C ASP A 101 -4.09 -0.47 -13.08
N ALA A 102 -2.85 -0.04 -13.30
CA ALA A 102 -1.66 -0.65 -12.68
C ALA A 102 -1.63 -0.41 -11.16
N VAL A 103 -1.83 0.83 -10.72
CA VAL A 103 -1.79 1.19 -9.29
C VAL A 103 -2.94 0.56 -8.52
N ALA A 104 -4.15 0.53 -9.09
CA ALA A 104 -5.30 -0.16 -8.48
C ALA A 104 -4.98 -1.64 -8.21
N ARG A 105 -4.51 -2.35 -9.25
CA ARG A 105 -4.14 -3.76 -9.12
C ARG A 105 -3.05 -3.98 -8.08
N ALA A 106 -2.03 -3.13 -8.05
CA ALA A 106 -0.93 -3.27 -7.09
C ALA A 106 -1.42 -3.12 -5.64
N LEU A 107 -2.23 -2.11 -5.35
CA LEU A 107 -2.75 -1.88 -4.00
C LEU A 107 -3.73 -2.97 -3.55
N GLU A 108 -4.64 -3.40 -4.44
CA GLU A 108 -5.59 -4.48 -4.15
C GLU A 108 -4.88 -5.83 -3.97
N THR A 109 -3.90 -6.16 -4.82
CA THR A 109 -3.23 -7.47 -4.79
C THR A 109 -2.18 -7.57 -3.69
N MET A 110 -1.40 -6.51 -3.45
CA MET A 110 -0.32 -6.54 -2.46
C MET A 110 -0.80 -6.29 -1.04
N VAL A 111 -1.80 -5.41 -0.88
CA VAL A 111 -2.24 -4.93 0.44
C VAL A 111 -3.62 -5.45 0.81
N GLY A 112 -4.46 -5.81 -0.16
CA GLY A 112 -5.83 -6.25 0.10
C GLY A 112 -6.75 -5.11 0.54
N MET A 113 -6.40 -3.86 0.21
CA MET A 113 -7.22 -2.69 0.52
C MET A 113 -8.03 -2.25 -0.71
N PRO A 114 -9.33 -1.96 -0.58
CA PRO A 114 -10.13 -1.42 -1.67
C PRO A 114 -9.67 0.00 -2.01
N VAL A 115 -9.51 0.27 -3.30
CA VAL A 115 -9.17 1.61 -3.81
C VAL A 115 -10.44 2.31 -4.25
N HIS A 116 -10.69 3.50 -3.71
CA HIS A 116 -11.88 4.29 -4.03
C HIS A 116 -11.68 5.07 -5.33
N THR A 117 -10.64 5.92 -5.36
CA THR A 117 -10.27 6.71 -6.54
C THR A 117 -8.75 6.77 -6.71
N ILE A 118 -8.35 6.86 -7.99
CA ILE A 118 -6.98 7.15 -8.40
C ILE A 118 -7.03 8.32 -9.38
N ASP A 119 -6.57 9.47 -8.92
CA ASP A 119 -6.52 10.69 -9.69
C ASP A 119 -5.11 10.86 -10.26
N VAL A 120 -4.99 10.92 -11.58
CA VAL A 120 -3.70 11.06 -12.28
C VAL A 120 -3.63 12.43 -12.95
N TYR A 121 -2.69 13.25 -12.48
CA TYR A 121 -2.39 14.58 -12.98
C TYR A 121 -1.13 14.51 -13.84
N ILE A 122 -1.28 14.82 -15.12
CA ILE A 122 -0.18 14.94 -16.05
C ILE A 122 0.21 16.42 -16.06
N GLU A 123 1.37 16.69 -15.48
CA GLU A 123 1.80 18.05 -15.15
C GLU A 123 2.71 18.65 -16.22
N ASP A 124 3.47 17.80 -16.90
CA ASP A 124 4.37 18.20 -17.98
C ASP A 124 4.63 17.02 -18.92
N VAL A 125 5.26 17.31 -20.06
CA VAL A 125 5.73 16.32 -21.03
C VAL A 125 7.21 16.51 -21.35
N GLU A 126 7.98 15.42 -21.33
CA GLU A 126 9.43 15.41 -21.60
C GLU A 126 9.86 14.31 -22.57
#